data_AF-A0A0H4W4G9-F1
#
_entry.id   AF-A0A0H4W4G9-F1
#
_cell.length_a   1.000
_cell.length_b   1.000
_cell.length_c   1.000
_cell.angle_alpha   90.00
_cell.angle_beta   90.00
_cell.angle_gamma   90.00
#
_symmetry.space_group_name_H-M   'P 1'
#
loop_
_entity.id
_entity.type
_entity.pdbx_description
1 polymer ?
#
loop_
_entity_poly.entity_id
_entity_poly.type
_entity_poly.pdbx_seq_one_letter_code
_entity_poly.pdbx_strand_id
1 'polypeptide(L)' 'MAVTRLKRKDRKNKARQNNKQRVIKQLLSTPVIKNVDIEELKARFTTTAPAATSAATAAE' A
#
# COMPACT_ATOMS: atom_id res chain seq x y z
N MET A 1 7.81 -18.90 39.46
CA MET A 1 8.55 -19.47 38.31
C MET A 1 9.24 -18.34 37.56
N ALA A 2 10.55 -18.20 37.73
CA ALA A 2 11.32 -17.14 37.07
C ALA A 2 11.16 -17.26 35.54
N VAL A 3 10.99 -16.11 34.88
CA VAL A 3 10.66 -15.91 33.46
C VAL A 3 10.90 -17.15 32.58
N THR A 4 9.82 -17.85 32.19
CA THR A 4 9.90 -19.05 31.33
C THR A 4 10.41 -18.77 29.91
N ARG A 5 10.61 -17.49 29.55
CA ARG A 5 11.09 -17.05 28.23
C ARG A 5 12.34 -16.18 28.34
N LEU A 6 13.34 -16.49 27.52
CA LEU A 6 14.56 -15.69 27.39
C LEU A 6 14.25 -14.24 26.97
N LYS A 7 14.71 -13.24 27.75
CA LYS A 7 14.51 -11.80 27.48
C LYS A 7 14.91 -11.37 26.05
N ARG A 8 15.94 -12.00 25.47
CA ARG A 8 16.36 -11.76 24.08
C ARG A 8 15.28 -12.13 23.06
N LYS A 9 14.60 -13.26 23.26
CA LYS A 9 13.54 -13.75 22.35
C LYS A 9 12.34 -12.81 22.39
N ASP A 10 11.95 -12.35 23.57
CA ASP A 10 10.88 -11.37 23.74
C ASP A 10 11.19 -10.03 23.06
N ARG A 11 12.40 -9.48 23.27
CA ARG A 11 12.86 -8.26 22.57
C ARG A 11 12.82 -8.41 21.05
N LYS A 12 13.28 -9.54 20.51
CA LYS A 12 13.26 -9.82 19.06
C LYS A 12 11.82 -9.89 18.52
N ASN A 13 10.92 -10.51 19.27
CA ASN A 13 9.51 -10.64 18.87
C ASN A 13 8.80 -9.28 18.87
N LYS A 14 9.01 -8.45 19.89
CA LYS A 14 8.48 -7.08 19.97
C LYS A 14 8.99 -6.22 18.81
N ALA A 15 10.29 -6.26 18.52
CA ALA A 15 10.87 -5.51 17.40
C ALA A 15 10.26 -5.93 16.04
N ARG A 16 10.07 -7.25 15.81
CA ARG A 16 9.41 -7.75 14.60
C ARG A 16 7.97 -7.28 14.48
N GLN A 17 7.21 -7.28 15.57
CA GLN A 17 5.82 -6.80 15.58
C GLN A 17 5.76 -5.30 15.29
N ASN A 18 6.61 -4.50 15.92
CA ASN A 18 6.68 -3.06 15.68
C ASN A 18 7.01 -2.73 14.22
N ASN A 19 7.93 -3.48 13.60
CA ASN A 19 8.24 -3.32 12.17
C ASN A 19 7.04 -3.61 11.26
N LYS A 20 6.27 -4.68 11.54
CA LYS A 20 5.04 -5.00 10.80
C LYS A 20 3.99 -3.89 10.94
N GLN A 21 3.78 -3.41 12.17
CA GLN A 21 2.84 -2.32 12.44
C GLN A 21 3.23 -1.02 11.72
N ARG A 22 4.52 -0.71 11.65
CA ARG A 22 5.01 0.44 10.88
C ARG A 22 4.69 0.32 9.38
N VAL A 23 4.92 -0.85 8.79
CA VAL A 23 4.59 -1.09 7.37
C VAL A 23 3.09 -0.94 7.13
N ILE A 24 2.25 -1.53 7.99
CA ILE A 24 0.80 -1.41 7.87
C ILE A 24 0.35 0.06 7.95
N LYS A 25 0.88 0.81 8.92
CA LYS A 25 0.57 2.25 9.06
C LYS A 25 1.01 3.07 7.85
N GLN A 26 2.13 2.72 7.24
CA GLN A 26 2.60 3.37 6.02
C GLN A 26 1.68 3.07 4.83
N LEU A 27 1.22 1.83 4.68
CA LEU A 27 0.29 1.43 3.61
C LEU A 27 -1.10 2.05 3.77
N LEU A 28 -1.60 2.11 5.01
CA LEU A 28 -2.89 2.72 5.34
C LEU A 28 -2.81 4.23 5.53
N SER A 29 -1.64 4.83 5.39
CA SER A 29 -1.49 6.28 5.49
C SER A 29 -2.23 6.92 4.32
N THR A 30 -3.35 7.59 4.60
CA THR A 30 -3.93 8.54 3.66
C THR A 30 -3.00 9.77 3.65
N PRO A 31 -2.25 10.01 2.56
CA PRO A 31 -1.40 11.19 2.51
C PRO A 31 -2.29 12.43 2.62
N VAL A 32 -1.91 13.39 3.47
CA VAL A 32 -2.57 14.70 3.46
C VAL A 32 -2.22 15.33 2.12
N ILE A 33 -3.20 15.33 1.21
CA ILE A 33 -3.08 15.90 -0.13
C ILE A 33 -3.04 17.42 0.03
N LYS A 34 -1.87 17.97 0.38
CA LYS A 34 -1.74 19.39 0.69
C LYS A 34 -1.76 20.28 -0.57
N ASN A 35 -1.40 19.75 -1.75
CA ASN A 35 -1.21 20.55 -2.98
C ASN A 35 -1.73 19.87 -4.27
N VAL A 36 -2.73 18.99 -4.25
CA VAL A 36 -3.24 18.40 -5.50
C VAL A 36 -4.51 19.12 -5.93
N ASP A 37 -4.46 19.71 -7.11
CA ASP A 37 -5.61 20.28 -7.79
C ASP A 37 -6.56 19.15 -8.21
N ILE A 38 -7.73 19.12 -7.57
CA ILE A 38 -8.73 18.07 -7.74
C ILE A 38 -9.35 18.15 -9.16
N GLU A 39 -9.36 19.34 -9.78
CA GLU A 39 -9.93 19.55 -11.11
C GLU A 39 -9.02 18.98 -12.19
N GLU A 40 -7.71 19.20 -12.09
CA GLU A 40 -6.72 18.62 -13.00
C GLU A 40 -6.73 17.08 -12.95
N LEU A 41 -6.85 16.50 -11.74
CA LEU A 41 -6.98 15.05 -11.61
C LEU A 41 -8.22 14.50 -12.30
N LYS A 42 -9.39 15.14 -12.11
CA LYS A 42 -10.63 14.69 -12.77
C LYS A 42 -10.52 14.73 -14.29
N ALA A 43 -9.90 15.78 -14.84
CA ALA A 43 -9.68 15.92 -16.28
C ALA A 43 -8.82 14.78 -16.86
N ARG A 44 -7.78 14.34 -16.13
CA ARG A 44 -6.91 13.22 -16.57
C ARG A 44 -7.62 11.86 -16.60
N PHE A 45 -8.63 11.64 -15.75
CA PHE A 45 -9.37 10.38 -15.69
C PHE A 45 -10.59 10.32 -16.61
N THR A 46 -11.14 11.45 -17.04
CA THR A 46 -12.24 11.47 -18.03
C THR A 46 -11.78 11.11 -19.46
N THR A 47 -10.49 11.21 -19.75
CA THR A 47 -9.94 10.97 -21.10
C THR A 47 -9.57 9.50 -21.36
N THR A 48 -9.58 8.62 -20.36
CA THR A 48 -9.13 7.23 -20.53
C THR A 48 -10.08 6.19 -19.93
N ALA A 49 -11.07 5.74 -20.72
CA ALA A 49 -11.68 4.41 -20.61
C ALA A 49 -12.33 3.99 -21.94
N PRO A 50 -12.26 2.73 -22.41
CA PRO A 50 -11.35 1.63 -22.07
C PRO A 50 -10.62 1.05 -23.33
N ALA A 51 -9.34 0.71 -23.22
CA ALA A 51 -8.68 -0.16 -24.19
C ALA A 51 -9.07 -1.63 -23.90
N ALA A 52 -10.28 -1.99 -24.33
CA ALA A 52 -10.76 -3.37 -24.44
C ALA A 52 -10.90 -3.75 -25.92
N THR A 53 -9.87 -3.55 -26.73
CA THR A 53 -9.76 -4.06 -28.11
C THR A 53 -8.30 -4.18 -28.53
N SER A 54 -7.61 -5.23 -28.11
CA SER A 54 -6.39 -5.69 -28.81
C SER A 54 -6.15 -7.20 -28.61
N ALA A 55 -7.22 -7.99 -28.73
CA ALA A 55 -7.13 -9.45 -28.76
C ALA A 55 -7.97 -10.09 -29.89
N ALA A 56 -8.44 -9.32 -30.88
CA ALA A 56 -9.33 -9.81 -31.94
C ALA A 56 -8.86 -9.52 -33.38
N THR A 57 -7.58 -9.23 -33.61
CA THR A 57 -7.00 -9.14 -34.97
C THR A 57 -5.72 -9.97 -35.05
N ALA A 58 -5.88 -11.28 -34.87
CA ALA A 58 -4.85 -12.29 -35.14
C ALA A 58 -5.46 -13.54 -35.81
N ALA A 59 -6.45 -13.32 -36.67
CA ALA A 59 -7.04 -14.33 -37.54
C ALA A 59 -7.59 -13.65 -38.80
N GLU A 60 -6.69 -13.21 -39.67
CA GLU A 60 -6.86 -13.27 -41.13
C GLU A 60 -5.47 -13.31 -41.78
#